data_AF-A0A223ZD06-F1
#
_entry.id   AF-A0A223ZD06-F1
#
_cell.length_a   1.000
_cell.length_b   1.000
_cell.length_c   1.000
_cell.angle_alpha   90.00
_cell.angle_beta   90.00
_cell.angle_gamma   90.00
#
_symmetry.space_group_name_H-M   'P 1'
#
loop_
_entity.id
_entity.type
_entity.pdbx_description
1 polymer ?
#
loop_
_entity_poly.entity_id
_entity_poly.type
_entity_poly.pdbx_seq_one_letter_code
_entity_poly.pdbx_strand_id
1 'polypeptide(L)'
;MLVTIFALIGSSQAVQIGNTSYGYVEKDYYGNQSSNETIGLIIGVHPRESGIHEAVRKTLQTSNLTKRYVLYSVHVTSNAYDYSKGRMNGQLLARNFIVPDVKNEKPMLVIDCHENLYRQSGYAYPRFLYVISENLATINYTEQIVSRMGFLRVYTPPKATSPQYVTVPIASQGYSTIIYETYKYDSQSRKLSDAGMFISCLESLRTYISRGINITSSSPAAGAVTSRRPIIRVTFSKTIKPGRYWSRVTLKNRYGKSVRVRTWVSGNTLYVKPVYRLSRNSWYTLTIPAGALVDAPENKWTLRFRTGRR
;
A
#
# COMPACT_ATOMS: atom_id res chain seq x y z
N MET A 1 16.22 18.82 43.12
CA MET A 1 16.60 19.48 41.86
C MET A 1 15.74 18.86 40.75
N LEU A 2 14.66 19.55 40.37
CA LEU A 2 13.74 19.08 39.33
C LEU A 2 14.37 19.42 37.97
N VAL A 3 14.75 18.43 37.18
CA VAL A 3 15.23 18.65 35.80
C VAL A 3 14.01 18.72 34.90
N THR A 4 13.57 19.94 34.60
CA THR A 4 12.58 20.19 33.55
C THR A 4 13.27 20.02 32.21
N ILE A 5 13.03 18.89 31.53
CA ILE A 5 13.44 18.72 30.13
C ILE A 5 12.52 19.60 29.29
N PHE A 6 13.02 20.76 28.88
CA PHE A 6 12.40 21.52 27.80
C PHE A 6 12.55 20.69 26.51
N ALA A 7 11.45 20.14 26.01
CA ALA A 7 11.37 19.73 24.63
C ALA A 7 11.56 21.00 23.79
N LEU A 8 12.73 21.16 23.18
CA LEU A 8 12.93 22.12 22.11
C LEU A 8 11.91 21.78 21.02
N ILE A 9 10.91 22.65 20.87
CA ILE A 9 10.02 22.64 19.72
C ILE A 9 10.90 23.06 18.54
N GLY A 10 11.57 22.09 17.92
CA GLY A 10 12.33 22.33 16.71
C GLY A 10 11.37 22.80 15.63
N SER A 11 11.48 24.06 15.22
CA SER A 11 10.84 24.55 14.01
C SER A 11 11.31 23.69 12.85
N SER A 12 10.42 22.87 12.28
CA SER A 12 10.71 22.14 11.05
C SER A 12 10.98 23.17 9.95
N GLN A 13 12.16 23.14 9.34
CA GLN A 13 12.45 23.97 8.18
C GLN A 13 12.20 23.14 6.93
N ALA A 14 11.13 23.49 6.21
CA ALA A 14 10.79 22.84 4.95
C ALA A 14 11.95 22.99 3.97
N VAL A 15 12.36 21.86 3.37
CA VAL A 15 13.39 21.82 2.35
C VAL A 15 12.74 21.61 1.00
N GLN A 16 12.89 22.56 0.08
CA GLN A 16 12.47 22.37 -1.30
C GLN A 16 13.38 21.32 -1.97
N ILE A 17 12.81 20.19 -2.36
CA ILE A 17 13.53 19.06 -2.99
C ILE A 17 13.47 19.07 -4.52
N GLY A 18 12.69 19.99 -5.10
CA GLY A 18 12.66 20.21 -6.54
C GLY A 18 11.58 21.19 -6.97
N ASN A 19 11.73 21.74 -8.17
CA ASN A 19 10.76 22.65 -8.78
C ASN A 19 10.69 22.50 -10.31
N THR A 20 9.61 23.01 -10.89
CA THR A 20 9.39 23.20 -12.32
C THR A 20 8.69 24.56 -12.52
N SER A 21 8.42 24.93 -13.77
CA SER A 21 7.61 26.13 -14.09
C SER A 21 6.16 26.06 -13.61
N TYR A 22 5.66 24.90 -13.18
CA TYR A 22 4.29 24.68 -12.74
C TYR A 22 4.14 24.31 -11.26
N GLY A 23 5.24 24.34 -10.50
CA GLY A 23 5.20 24.16 -9.05
C GLY A 23 6.48 23.62 -8.46
N TYR A 24 6.41 23.23 -7.20
CA TYR A 24 7.55 22.70 -6.45
C TYR A 24 7.12 21.66 -5.43
N VAL A 25 8.09 20.94 -4.87
CA VAL A 25 7.88 19.98 -3.79
C VAL A 25 8.79 20.35 -2.63
N GLU A 26 8.21 20.40 -1.45
CA GLU A 26 8.91 20.56 -0.18
C GLU A 26 8.82 19.28 0.64
N LYS A 27 9.83 19.09 1.49
CA LYS A 27 9.92 18.02 2.47
C LYS A 27 10.14 18.64 3.86
N ASP A 28 9.26 18.28 4.79
CA ASP A 28 9.32 18.64 6.20
C ASP A 28 9.54 17.40 7.08
N TYR A 29 10.05 17.62 8.28
CA TYR A 29 10.27 16.57 9.27
C TYR A 29 9.53 16.87 10.57
N TYR A 30 8.86 15.87 11.13
CA TYR A 30 8.17 15.95 12.42
C TYR A 30 8.50 14.76 13.31
N GLY A 31 8.34 14.95 14.62
CA GLY A 31 8.59 13.93 15.63
C GLY A 31 10.07 13.59 15.84
N ASN A 32 10.31 12.41 16.39
CA ASN A 32 11.64 11.96 16.78
C ASN A 32 12.50 11.57 15.57
N GLN A 33 13.41 12.46 15.16
CA GLN A 33 14.30 12.23 14.02
C GLN A 33 15.32 11.10 14.22
N SER A 34 15.51 10.62 15.45
CA SER A 34 16.36 9.46 15.75
C SER A 34 15.60 8.13 15.74
N SER A 35 14.28 8.14 15.51
CA SER A 35 13.49 6.92 15.45
C SER A 35 13.77 6.11 14.19
N ASN A 36 13.93 4.80 14.35
CA ASN A 36 14.02 3.85 13.23
C ASN A 36 12.65 3.54 12.59
N GLU A 37 11.57 4.04 13.20
CA GLU A 37 10.22 3.92 12.65
C GLU A 37 9.88 5.21 11.89
N THR A 38 10.12 5.20 10.58
CA THR A 38 9.86 6.35 9.70
C THR A 38 8.55 6.18 8.94
N ILE A 39 7.65 7.17 9.02
CA ILE A 39 6.41 7.26 8.25
C ILE A 39 6.53 8.38 7.21
N GLY A 40 6.28 8.04 5.94
CA GLY A 40 6.18 9.02 4.86
C GLY A 40 4.73 9.44 4.63
N LEU A 41 4.45 10.73 4.62
CA LEU A 41 3.14 11.30 4.28
C LEU A 41 3.28 12.18 3.04
N ILE A 42 2.36 12.05 2.10
CA ILE A 42 2.30 12.87 0.88
C ILE A 42 0.98 13.64 0.89
N ILE A 43 1.06 14.94 0.65
CA ILE A 43 -0.10 15.83 0.52
C ILE A 43 0.08 16.78 -0.69
N GLY A 44 -1.01 17.31 -1.21
CA GLY A 44 -0.98 18.35 -2.23
C GLY A 44 -0.89 17.85 -3.68
N VAL A 45 -0.83 16.52 -3.90
CA VAL A 45 -0.77 15.93 -5.26
C VAL A 45 -1.94 16.44 -6.12
N HIS A 46 -3.13 16.62 -5.53
CA HIS A 46 -4.26 17.27 -6.18
C HIS A 46 -4.62 18.57 -5.45
N PRO A 47 -4.36 19.77 -6.02
CA PRO A 47 -4.48 21.04 -5.28
C PRO A 47 -5.88 21.32 -4.71
N ARG A 48 -6.93 20.79 -5.37
CA ARG A 48 -8.32 20.98 -4.96
C ARG A 48 -8.71 20.17 -3.72
N GLU A 49 -7.88 19.27 -3.23
CA GLU A 49 -8.13 18.37 -2.09
C GLU A 49 -7.51 18.91 -0.79
N SER A 50 -7.45 20.23 -0.66
CA SER A 50 -6.64 20.93 0.36
C SER A 50 -7.06 20.74 1.81
N GLY A 51 -8.30 20.34 2.09
CA GLY A 51 -8.80 20.27 3.46
C GLY A 51 -8.10 19.19 4.30
N ILE A 52 -7.95 17.98 3.75
CA ILE A 52 -7.21 16.90 4.41
C ILE A 52 -5.70 17.18 4.46
N HIS A 53 -5.17 17.87 3.45
CA HIS A 53 -3.76 18.27 3.43
C HIS A 53 -3.43 19.20 4.61
N GLU A 54 -4.26 20.23 4.82
CA GLU A 54 -4.14 21.15 5.95
C GLU A 54 -4.31 20.41 7.28
N ALA A 55 -5.31 19.52 7.37
CA ALA A 55 -5.58 18.78 8.58
C ALA A 55 -4.40 17.87 8.98
N VAL A 56 -3.83 17.12 8.04
CA VAL A 56 -2.66 16.26 8.28
C VAL A 56 -1.46 17.09 8.74
N ARG A 57 -1.13 18.18 8.02
CA ARG A 57 -0.01 19.04 8.40
C ARG A 57 -0.20 19.63 9.80
N LYS A 58 -1.39 20.16 10.08
CA LYS A 58 -1.70 20.75 11.39
C LYS A 58 -1.61 19.73 12.51
N THR A 59 -2.13 18.51 12.32
CA THR A 59 -2.02 17.44 13.30
C THR A 59 -0.56 17.07 13.57
N LEU A 60 0.30 16.98 12.54
CA LEU A 60 1.72 16.70 12.75
C LEU A 60 2.42 17.80 13.56
N GLN A 61 2.09 19.07 13.30
CA GLN A 61 2.67 20.22 14.02
C GLN A 61 2.27 20.28 15.50
N THR A 62 1.10 19.77 15.86
CA THR A 62 0.55 19.89 17.23
C THR A 62 0.61 18.62 18.05
N SER A 63 0.98 17.48 17.44
CA SER A 63 1.03 16.19 18.13
C SER A 63 2.37 15.94 18.79
N ASN A 64 2.37 15.19 19.89
CA ASN A 64 3.59 14.63 20.46
C ASN A 64 3.93 13.33 19.72
N LEU A 65 4.96 13.36 18.89
CA LEU A 65 5.28 12.29 17.94
C LEU A 65 6.57 11.55 18.35
N THR A 66 6.44 10.27 18.64
CA THR A 66 7.52 9.34 19.05
C THR A 66 8.21 8.68 17.86
N LYS A 67 7.52 8.61 16.70
CA LYS A 67 8.09 8.16 15.43
C LYS A 67 8.67 9.32 14.63
N ARG A 68 9.43 8.97 13.60
CA ARG A 68 9.93 9.93 12.61
C ARG A 68 8.89 10.10 11.50
N TYR A 69 8.50 11.33 11.21
CA TYR A 69 7.61 11.64 10.09
C TYR A 69 8.32 12.48 9.06
N VAL A 70 8.14 12.10 7.79
CA VAL A 70 8.56 12.88 6.64
C VAL A 70 7.29 13.30 5.90
N LEU A 71 7.03 14.60 5.84
CA LEU A 71 5.88 15.17 5.13
C LEU A 71 6.37 15.76 3.80
N TYR A 72 5.95 15.16 2.70
CA TYR A 72 6.11 15.71 1.36
C TYR A 72 4.90 16.56 1.01
N SER A 73 5.13 17.84 0.68
CA SER A 73 4.10 18.78 0.26
C SER A 73 4.31 19.16 -1.21
N VAL A 74 3.31 18.89 -2.05
CA VAL A 74 3.31 19.31 -3.45
C VAL A 74 2.58 20.65 -3.59
N HIS A 75 3.23 21.62 -4.22
CA HIS A 75 2.71 22.96 -4.44
C HIS A 75 2.59 23.23 -5.94
N VAL A 76 1.38 23.07 -6.49
CA VAL A 76 1.10 23.41 -7.89
C VAL A 76 0.84 24.90 -8.00
N THR A 77 1.64 25.61 -8.79
CA THR A 77 1.54 27.07 -8.96
C THR A 77 0.89 27.46 -10.29
N SER A 78 0.90 26.58 -11.29
CA SER A 78 0.27 26.81 -12.60
C SER A 78 -0.96 25.94 -12.78
N ASN A 79 -2.08 26.56 -13.18
CA ASN A 79 -3.38 25.90 -13.43
C ASN A 79 -3.90 25.09 -12.22
N ALA A 80 -3.57 25.49 -10.99
CA ALA A 80 -3.85 24.71 -9.79
C ALA A 80 -5.33 24.34 -9.61
N TYR A 81 -6.24 25.22 -10.02
CA TYR A 81 -7.70 25.02 -9.91
C TYR A 81 -8.35 24.38 -11.14
N ASP A 82 -7.63 24.25 -12.26
CA ASP A 82 -8.06 23.43 -13.39
C ASP A 82 -8.01 21.96 -12.97
N TYR A 83 -9.14 21.25 -13.08
CA TYR A 83 -9.24 19.87 -12.62
C TYR A 83 -8.20 18.96 -13.27
N SER A 84 -8.03 19.06 -14.58
CA SER A 84 -7.21 18.13 -15.36
C SER A 84 -5.74 18.56 -15.31
N LYS A 85 -5.47 19.85 -15.54
CA LYS A 85 -4.09 20.38 -15.59
C LYS A 85 -3.47 20.45 -14.20
N GLY A 86 -4.17 20.99 -13.21
CA GLY A 86 -3.66 21.12 -11.85
C GLY A 86 -3.37 19.74 -11.22
N ARG A 87 -4.28 18.78 -11.44
CA ARG A 87 -4.08 17.38 -11.03
C ARG A 87 -2.86 16.77 -11.70
N MET A 88 -2.72 16.89 -13.02
CA MET A 88 -1.58 16.31 -13.73
C MET A 88 -0.26 16.95 -13.29
N ASN A 89 -0.23 18.28 -13.12
CA ASN A 89 0.94 19.00 -12.64
C ASN A 89 1.41 18.48 -11.27
N GLY A 90 0.49 18.32 -10.32
CA GLY A 90 0.83 17.78 -9.00
C GLY A 90 1.28 16.32 -9.04
N GLN A 91 0.64 15.47 -9.87
CA GLN A 91 1.10 14.11 -10.12
C GLN A 91 2.54 14.07 -10.70
N LEU A 92 2.87 14.97 -11.64
CA LEU A 92 4.20 15.04 -12.25
C LEU A 92 5.26 15.56 -11.28
N LEU A 93 4.94 16.57 -10.46
CA LEU A 93 5.81 17.05 -9.39
C LEU A 93 6.14 15.93 -8.39
N ALA A 94 5.12 15.24 -7.90
CA ALA A 94 5.30 14.11 -6.99
C ALA A 94 6.13 12.99 -7.61
N ARG A 95 5.83 12.61 -8.87
CA ARG A 95 6.59 11.61 -9.61
C ARG A 95 8.07 11.97 -9.73
N ASN A 96 8.36 13.23 -10.05
CA ASN A 96 9.72 13.64 -10.39
C ASN A 96 10.58 13.89 -9.14
N PHE A 97 9.98 14.27 -8.01
CA PHE A 97 10.74 14.68 -6.82
C PHE A 97 10.48 13.84 -5.56
N ILE A 98 9.26 13.36 -5.34
CA ILE A 98 8.96 12.51 -4.16
C ILE A 98 9.40 11.08 -4.41
N VAL A 99 8.96 10.47 -5.52
CA VAL A 99 9.24 9.06 -5.84
C VAL A 99 10.73 8.71 -5.76
N PRO A 100 11.68 9.49 -6.33
CA PRO A 100 13.11 9.18 -6.20
C PRO A 100 13.70 9.49 -4.81
N ASP A 101 13.07 10.35 -4.01
CA ASP A 101 13.58 10.76 -2.70
C ASP A 101 13.15 9.83 -1.56
N VAL A 102 11.97 9.19 -1.65
CA VAL A 102 11.44 8.28 -0.61
C VAL A 102 12.47 7.25 -0.13
N LYS A 103 13.32 6.73 -1.03
CA LYS A 103 14.34 5.74 -0.68
C LYS A 103 15.40 6.24 0.30
N ASN A 104 15.65 7.55 0.32
CA ASN A 104 16.60 8.18 1.23
C ASN A 104 16.06 8.16 2.66
N GLU A 105 14.74 8.17 2.80
CA GLU A 105 14.03 8.19 4.09
C GLU A 105 13.74 6.80 4.65
N LYS A 106 13.75 5.78 3.79
CA LYS A 106 13.51 4.37 4.14
C LYS A 106 12.25 4.17 5.01
N PRO A 107 11.08 4.72 4.63
CA PRO A 107 9.90 4.64 5.47
C PRO A 107 9.37 3.21 5.57
N MET A 108 8.86 2.85 6.75
CA MET A 108 8.14 1.59 6.95
C MET A 108 6.76 1.61 6.27
N LEU A 109 6.19 2.80 6.06
CA LEU A 109 4.90 3.01 5.40
C LEU A 109 4.87 4.41 4.77
N VAL A 110 4.41 4.47 3.52
CA VAL A 110 4.10 5.72 2.80
C VAL A 110 2.60 5.83 2.60
N ILE A 111 2.04 6.98 2.94
CA ILE A 111 0.62 7.29 2.78
C ILE A 111 0.46 8.54 1.92
N ASP A 112 -0.31 8.41 0.84
CA ASP A 112 -0.72 9.54 0.01
C ASP A 112 -2.16 9.93 0.37
N CYS A 113 -2.35 11.16 0.86
CA CYS A 113 -3.60 11.63 1.45
C CYS A 113 -4.43 12.42 0.43
N HIS A 114 -5.66 11.99 0.22
CA HIS A 114 -6.55 12.46 -0.84
C HIS A 114 -7.97 12.76 -0.33
N GLU A 115 -8.73 13.46 -1.19
CA GLU A 115 -10.18 13.64 -1.03
C GLU A 115 -10.95 13.17 -2.26
N ASN A 116 -12.15 12.63 -2.04
CA ASN A 116 -13.04 12.17 -3.11
C ASN A 116 -14.46 12.72 -2.97
N LEU A 117 -15.23 12.62 -4.06
CA LEU A 117 -16.64 13.04 -4.13
C LEU A 117 -17.60 11.86 -3.89
N TYR A 118 -17.13 10.78 -3.26
CA TYR A 118 -17.90 9.58 -2.96
C TYR A 118 -18.62 9.02 -4.20
N ARG A 119 -19.96 9.02 -4.20
CA ARG A 119 -20.77 8.47 -5.30
C ARG A 119 -20.55 9.21 -6.61
N GLN A 120 -20.23 10.51 -6.58
CA GLN A 120 -19.92 11.26 -7.81
C GLN A 120 -18.58 10.83 -8.42
N SER A 121 -17.65 10.29 -7.61
CA SER A 121 -16.43 9.64 -8.09
C SER A 121 -16.66 8.19 -8.54
N GLY A 122 -17.89 7.67 -8.42
CA GLY A 122 -18.21 6.26 -8.66
C GLY A 122 -17.73 5.33 -7.55
N TYR A 123 -17.42 5.87 -6.36
CA TYR A 123 -16.88 5.10 -5.24
C TYR A 123 -17.98 4.55 -4.33
N ALA A 124 -17.73 3.37 -3.77
CA ALA A 124 -18.64 2.71 -2.82
C ALA A 124 -18.55 3.25 -1.39
N TYR A 125 -17.46 3.95 -1.06
CA TYR A 125 -17.23 4.52 0.28
C TYR A 125 -16.62 5.93 0.17
N PRO A 126 -17.01 6.86 1.04
CA PRO A 126 -16.44 8.21 1.08
C PRO A 126 -15.10 8.29 1.84
N ARG A 127 -14.83 7.29 2.71
CA ARG A 127 -13.63 7.19 3.53
C ARG A 127 -13.05 5.78 3.45
N PHE A 128 -11.83 5.65 2.98
CA PHE A 128 -11.22 4.34 2.80
C PHE A 128 -9.69 4.40 2.74
N LEU A 129 -9.08 3.23 2.91
CA LEU A 129 -7.69 2.97 2.57
C LEU A 129 -7.65 2.19 1.27
N TYR A 130 -6.90 2.71 0.29
CA TYR A 130 -6.58 1.99 -0.92
C TYR A 130 -5.16 1.44 -0.84
N VAL A 131 -5.06 0.12 -0.66
CA VAL A 131 -3.80 -0.61 -0.52
C VAL A 131 -3.14 -0.75 -1.89
N ILE A 132 -1.94 -0.20 -2.05
CA ILE A 132 -1.20 -0.19 -3.32
C ILE A 132 -0.18 -1.32 -3.38
N SER A 133 0.71 -1.41 -2.39
CA SER A 133 1.69 -2.49 -2.31
C SER A 133 1.04 -3.77 -1.75
N GLU A 134 1.08 -4.87 -2.50
CA GLU A 134 0.47 -6.17 -2.15
C GLU A 134 1.43 -7.07 -1.33
N ASN A 135 2.05 -6.52 -0.28
CA ASN A 135 2.95 -7.26 0.61
C ASN A 135 2.38 -7.40 2.03
N LEU A 136 2.93 -8.33 2.82
CA LEU A 136 2.46 -8.63 4.17
C LEU A 136 2.57 -7.45 5.14
N ALA A 137 3.65 -6.67 5.05
CA ALA A 137 3.84 -5.50 5.90
C ALA A 137 2.69 -4.50 5.69
N THR A 138 2.34 -4.22 4.44
CA THR A 138 1.24 -3.29 4.11
C THR A 138 -0.11 -3.82 4.56
N ILE A 139 -0.37 -5.12 4.39
CA ILE A 139 -1.60 -5.76 4.89
C ILE A 139 -1.67 -5.60 6.41
N ASN A 140 -0.57 -5.87 7.11
CA ASN A 140 -0.49 -5.76 8.56
C ASN A 140 -0.72 -4.33 9.06
N TYR A 141 -0.04 -3.33 8.48
CA TYR A 141 -0.26 -1.92 8.85
C TYR A 141 -1.69 -1.47 8.56
N THR A 142 -2.24 -1.86 7.41
CA THR A 142 -3.63 -1.55 7.04
C THR A 142 -4.61 -2.13 8.07
N GLU A 143 -4.38 -3.36 8.53
CA GLU A 143 -5.18 -4.02 9.57
C GLU A 143 -5.11 -3.28 10.91
N GLN A 144 -3.91 -2.92 11.34
CA GLN A 144 -3.73 -2.13 12.56
C GLN A 144 -4.51 -0.81 12.48
N ILE A 145 -4.47 -0.11 11.35
CA ILE A 145 -5.21 1.14 11.16
C ILE A 145 -6.73 0.91 11.20
N VAL A 146 -7.28 0.02 10.38
CA VAL A 146 -8.75 -0.17 10.31
C VAL A 146 -9.33 -0.79 11.59
N SER A 147 -8.52 -1.50 12.39
CA SER A 147 -8.94 -2.00 13.71
C SER A 147 -9.17 -0.87 14.71
N ARG A 148 -8.48 0.26 14.56
CA ARG A 148 -8.58 1.45 15.43
C ARG A 148 -9.51 2.51 14.86
N MET A 149 -9.65 2.55 13.54
CA MET A 149 -10.54 3.45 12.81
C MET A 149 -11.63 2.65 12.08
N GLY A 150 -12.56 2.08 12.85
CA GLY A 150 -13.59 1.16 12.32
C GLY A 150 -14.53 1.73 11.25
N PHE A 151 -14.54 3.06 11.07
CA PHE A 151 -15.25 3.72 9.98
C PHE A 151 -14.53 3.63 8.63
N LEU A 152 -13.22 3.33 8.61
CA LEU A 152 -12.48 3.12 7.38
C LEU A 152 -12.86 1.77 6.76
N ARG A 153 -12.82 1.73 5.43
CA ARG A 153 -12.93 0.51 4.63
C ARG A 153 -11.65 0.29 3.86
N VAL A 154 -11.24 -0.96 3.66
CA VAL A 154 -10.21 -1.28 2.67
C VAL A 154 -10.91 -1.41 1.33
N TYR A 155 -10.58 -0.54 0.37
CA TYR A 155 -11.32 -0.42 -0.88
C TYR A 155 -10.39 -0.07 -2.04
N THR A 156 -10.60 -0.74 -3.18
CA THR A 156 -9.93 -0.42 -4.45
C THR A 156 -10.94 0.33 -5.32
N PRO A 157 -10.76 1.65 -5.53
CA PRO A 157 -11.64 2.43 -6.40
C PRO A 157 -11.53 1.97 -7.86
N PRO A 158 -12.66 1.93 -8.62
CA PRO A 158 -12.62 1.64 -10.04
C PRO A 158 -11.89 2.76 -10.79
N LYS A 159 -11.11 2.41 -11.81
CA LYS A 159 -10.48 3.35 -12.76
C LYS A 159 -9.58 4.44 -12.13
N ALA A 160 -8.94 4.16 -11.00
CA ALA A 160 -7.99 5.11 -10.40
C ALA A 160 -6.73 5.31 -11.27
N THR A 161 -6.44 6.56 -11.64
CA THR A 161 -5.32 6.92 -12.54
C THR A 161 -4.10 7.52 -11.84
N SER A 162 -4.30 8.27 -10.74
CA SER A 162 -3.22 8.90 -9.97
C SER A 162 -2.17 7.92 -9.44
N PRO A 163 -2.52 6.71 -8.94
CA PRO A 163 -1.53 5.80 -8.36
C PRO A 163 -0.33 5.50 -9.28
N GLN A 164 -0.53 5.48 -10.61
CA GLN A 164 0.54 5.19 -11.58
C GLN A 164 1.67 6.22 -11.58
N TYR A 165 1.43 7.43 -11.08
CA TYR A 165 2.42 8.50 -11.04
C TYR A 165 3.23 8.52 -9.74
N VAL A 166 2.61 8.15 -8.61
CA VAL A 166 3.20 8.36 -7.28
C VAL A 166 3.33 7.04 -6.52
N THR A 167 2.20 6.48 -6.09
CA THR A 167 2.21 5.37 -5.12
C THR A 167 2.57 4.03 -5.72
N VAL A 168 2.23 3.74 -6.98
CA VAL A 168 2.67 2.50 -7.68
C VAL A 168 4.19 2.50 -7.89
N PRO A 169 4.82 3.58 -8.39
CA PRO A 169 6.28 3.68 -8.42
C PRO A 169 6.94 3.51 -7.05
N ILE A 170 6.42 4.13 -5.99
CA ILE A 170 6.96 3.95 -4.62
C ILE A 170 6.84 2.49 -4.17
N ALA A 171 5.67 1.87 -4.36
CA ALA A 171 5.46 0.47 -4.03
C ALA A 171 6.40 -0.47 -4.83
N SER A 172 6.72 -0.13 -6.08
CA SER A 172 7.65 -0.89 -6.92
C SER A 172 9.10 -0.88 -6.41
N GLN A 173 9.46 0.13 -5.60
CA GLN A 173 10.74 0.19 -4.90
C GLN A 173 10.77 -0.69 -3.64
N GLY A 174 9.67 -1.36 -3.30
CA GLY A 174 9.56 -2.27 -2.15
C GLY A 174 8.99 -1.64 -0.89
N TYR A 175 8.61 -0.36 -0.92
CA TYR A 175 8.01 0.31 0.25
C TYR A 175 6.54 -0.04 0.41
N SER A 176 6.10 -0.22 1.65
CA SER A 176 4.68 -0.33 1.96
C SER A 176 3.99 0.99 1.62
N THR A 177 2.96 0.94 0.78
CA THR A 177 2.28 2.14 0.28
C THR A 177 0.78 1.96 0.27
N ILE A 178 0.08 2.94 0.81
CA ILE A 178 -1.38 3.05 0.81
C ILE A 178 -1.79 4.47 0.41
N ILE A 179 -3.02 4.61 -0.07
CA ILE A 179 -3.69 5.90 -0.24
C ILE A 179 -4.74 6.02 0.86
N TYR A 180 -4.79 7.17 1.54
CA TYR A 180 -5.84 7.52 2.48
C TYR A 180 -6.81 8.50 1.85
N GLU A 181 -8.06 8.09 1.68
CA GLU A 181 -9.11 8.85 1.01
C GLU A 181 -10.17 9.32 1.99
N THR A 182 -10.46 10.62 1.97
CA THR A 182 -11.48 11.27 2.82
C THR A 182 -12.56 11.95 1.97
N TYR A 183 -13.67 12.34 2.59
CA TYR A 183 -14.76 12.95 1.84
C TYR A 183 -14.51 14.44 1.63
N LYS A 184 -14.56 14.89 0.38
CA LYS A 184 -14.29 16.28 0.01
C LYS A 184 -15.11 17.30 0.78
N TYR A 185 -16.39 17.01 0.98
CA TYR A 185 -17.35 17.95 1.56
C TYR A 185 -17.49 17.84 3.08
N ASP A 186 -16.64 17.06 3.75
CA ASP A 186 -16.54 17.13 5.20
C ASP A 186 -16.12 18.54 5.65
N SER A 187 -16.63 18.97 6.80
CA SER A 187 -16.16 20.19 7.46
C SER A 187 -14.67 20.08 7.80
N GLN A 188 -13.99 21.22 7.90
CA GLN A 188 -12.59 21.23 8.31
C GLN A 188 -12.39 20.64 9.72
N SER A 189 -13.35 20.85 10.63
CA SER A 189 -13.35 20.22 11.96
C SER A 189 -13.39 18.70 11.88
N ARG A 190 -14.19 18.14 10.95
CA ARG A 190 -14.25 16.70 10.74
C ARG A 190 -12.95 16.17 10.15
N LYS A 191 -12.36 16.87 9.18
CA LYS A 191 -11.06 16.50 8.59
C LYS A 191 -9.94 16.53 9.63
N LEU A 192 -9.92 17.52 10.52
CA LEU A 192 -9.00 17.59 11.65
C LEU A 192 -9.19 16.43 12.64
N SER A 193 -10.44 16.07 12.94
CA SER A 193 -10.74 14.91 13.79
C SER A 193 -10.26 13.61 13.15
N ASP A 194 -10.57 13.39 11.87
CA ASP A 194 -10.15 12.20 11.13
C ASP A 194 -8.61 12.13 11.02
N ALA A 195 -7.92 13.24 10.73
CA ALA A 195 -6.46 13.32 10.71
C ALA A 195 -5.83 13.06 12.09
N GLY A 196 -6.41 13.62 13.16
CA GLY A 196 -6.00 13.37 14.54
C GLY A 196 -6.05 11.88 14.91
N MET A 197 -7.17 11.22 14.59
CA MET A 197 -7.31 9.77 14.78
C MET A 197 -6.31 8.99 13.93
N PHE A 198 -6.10 9.40 12.68
CA PHE A 198 -5.20 8.73 11.75
C PHE A 198 -3.74 8.81 12.23
N ILE A 199 -3.22 10.00 12.54
CA ILE A 199 -1.86 10.17 13.09
C ILE A 199 -1.70 9.42 14.42
N SER A 200 -2.70 9.45 15.32
CA SER A 200 -2.66 8.66 16.56
C SER A 200 -2.57 7.15 16.28
N CYS A 201 -3.23 6.67 15.22
CA CYS A 201 -3.10 5.28 14.79
C CYS A 201 -1.70 4.99 14.24
N LEU A 202 -1.13 5.89 13.42
CA LEU A 202 0.23 5.78 12.90
C LEU A 202 1.26 5.72 14.05
N GLU A 203 1.10 6.53 15.09
CA GLU A 203 1.89 6.48 16.32
C GLU A 203 1.80 5.13 17.03
N SER A 204 0.65 4.47 16.98
CA SER A 204 0.47 3.17 17.61
C SER A 204 0.91 1.96 16.76
N LEU A 205 1.28 2.17 15.48
CA LEU A 205 1.69 1.08 14.59
C LEU A 205 2.89 0.34 15.17
N ARG A 206 2.81 -0.99 15.17
CA ARG A 206 3.96 -1.86 15.43
C ARG A 206 4.61 -2.20 14.10
N THR A 207 5.91 -2.00 14.00
CA THR A 207 6.70 -2.43 12.84
C THR A 207 6.47 -3.91 12.52
N TYR A 208 6.21 -4.21 11.25
CA TYR A 208 6.10 -5.59 10.78
C TYR A 208 7.47 -6.24 10.76
N ILE A 209 7.59 -7.39 11.44
CA ILE A 209 8.80 -8.21 11.45
C ILE A 209 8.51 -9.46 10.64
N SER A 210 9.24 -9.67 9.55
CA SER A 210 9.11 -10.89 8.77
C SER A 210 9.47 -12.13 9.60
N ARG A 211 8.68 -13.19 9.46
CA ARG A 211 8.96 -14.53 10.03
C ARG A 211 9.88 -15.39 9.15
N GLY A 212 10.28 -14.88 7.97
CA GLY A 212 11.17 -15.56 7.03
C GLY A 212 10.63 -16.88 6.48
N ILE A 213 9.31 -16.96 6.27
CA ILE A 213 8.68 -18.14 5.66
C ILE A 213 8.77 -17.98 4.13
N ASN A 214 9.63 -18.79 3.51
CA ASN A 214 9.94 -18.71 2.10
C ASN A 214 9.47 -19.96 1.37
N ILE A 215 9.14 -19.81 0.09
CA ILE A 215 8.85 -20.95 -0.80
C ILE A 215 10.18 -21.62 -1.15
N THR A 216 10.28 -22.92 -0.93
CA THR A 216 11.50 -23.71 -1.18
C THR A 216 11.43 -24.50 -2.48
N SER A 217 10.23 -24.92 -2.90
CA SER A 217 10.04 -25.66 -4.15
C SER A 217 8.59 -25.65 -4.62
N SER A 218 8.38 -26.00 -5.89
CA SER A 218 7.05 -26.29 -6.43
C SER A 218 7.06 -27.50 -7.35
N SER A 219 5.94 -28.21 -7.38
CA SER A 219 5.65 -29.27 -8.36
C SER A 219 4.29 -28.99 -9.01
N PRO A 220 4.21 -28.80 -10.34
CA PRO A 220 5.34 -28.71 -11.26
C PRO A 220 6.30 -27.55 -10.92
N ALA A 221 7.55 -27.68 -11.36
CA ALA A 221 8.50 -26.57 -11.35
C ALA A 221 8.04 -25.47 -12.33
N ALA A 222 8.57 -24.26 -12.18
CA ALA A 222 8.29 -23.17 -13.10
C ALA A 222 8.67 -23.57 -14.54
N GLY A 223 7.77 -23.31 -15.49
CA GLY A 223 7.94 -23.66 -16.90
C GLY A 223 7.72 -25.14 -17.25
N ALA A 224 7.63 -26.04 -16.25
CA ALA A 224 7.56 -27.47 -16.51
C ALA A 224 6.25 -27.91 -17.19
N VAL A 225 6.35 -29.02 -17.91
CA VAL A 225 5.20 -29.71 -18.50
C VAL A 225 4.69 -30.76 -17.51
N THR A 226 3.38 -30.77 -17.26
CA THR A 226 2.73 -31.73 -16.33
C THR A 226 1.51 -32.39 -16.98
N SER A 227 0.93 -33.37 -16.28
CA SER A 227 -0.31 -34.03 -16.70
C SER A 227 -1.47 -33.05 -16.75
N ARG A 228 -2.60 -33.47 -17.35
CA ARG A 228 -3.81 -32.65 -17.42
C ARG A 228 -4.65 -32.68 -16.13
N ARG A 229 -4.24 -33.43 -15.10
CA ARG A 229 -4.86 -33.46 -13.77
C ARG A 229 -3.80 -33.34 -12.67
N PRO A 230 -2.97 -32.27 -12.69
CA PRO A 230 -1.86 -32.16 -11.76
C PRO A 230 -2.39 -31.93 -10.34
N ILE A 231 -1.68 -32.48 -9.36
CA ILE A 231 -1.70 -31.94 -7.99
C ILE A 231 -0.54 -30.96 -7.93
N ILE A 232 -0.85 -29.67 -7.89
CA ILE A 232 0.16 -28.63 -7.73
C ILE A 232 0.54 -28.56 -6.26
N ARG A 233 1.83 -28.62 -5.96
CA ARG A 233 2.41 -28.54 -4.61
C ARG A 233 3.33 -27.34 -4.54
N VAL A 234 3.23 -26.56 -3.47
CA VAL A 234 4.13 -25.46 -3.16
C VAL A 234 4.63 -25.67 -1.74
N THR A 235 5.93 -25.93 -1.61
CA THR A 235 6.58 -26.26 -0.35
C THR A 235 7.21 -25.01 0.25
N PHE A 236 7.08 -24.84 1.54
CA PHE A 236 7.62 -23.71 2.30
C PHE A 236 8.71 -24.17 3.26
N SER A 237 9.55 -23.23 3.70
CA SER A 237 10.65 -23.49 4.64
C SER A 237 10.17 -23.87 6.05
N LYS A 238 8.92 -23.55 6.39
CA LYS A 238 8.30 -23.82 7.70
C LYS A 238 6.86 -24.29 7.52
N THR A 239 6.28 -24.88 8.57
CA THR A 239 4.84 -25.20 8.62
C THR A 239 4.00 -23.95 8.36
N ILE A 240 2.93 -24.12 7.57
CA ILE A 240 2.06 -23.02 7.15
C ILE A 240 0.62 -23.27 7.62
N LYS A 241 -0.19 -22.22 7.65
CA LYS A 241 -1.63 -22.27 7.92
C LYS A 241 -2.36 -21.32 6.96
N PRO A 242 -3.62 -21.59 6.57
CA PRO A 242 -4.43 -20.65 5.82
C PRO A 242 -4.46 -19.27 6.49
N GLY A 243 -4.20 -18.22 5.71
CA GLY A 243 -4.24 -16.84 6.13
C GLY A 243 -5.50 -16.11 5.65
N ARG A 244 -5.54 -14.80 5.87
CA ARG A 244 -6.71 -13.96 5.53
C ARG A 244 -7.07 -14.01 4.04
N TYR A 245 -6.07 -14.07 3.16
CA TYR A 245 -6.28 -14.06 1.71
C TYR A 245 -6.23 -15.46 1.10
N TRP A 246 -6.44 -16.51 1.91
CA TRP A 246 -6.51 -17.90 1.44
C TRP A 246 -7.48 -18.10 0.28
N SER A 247 -8.66 -17.49 0.35
CA SER A 247 -9.69 -17.56 -0.69
C SER A 247 -9.31 -16.85 -2.00
N ARG A 248 -8.22 -16.06 -2.00
CA ARG A 248 -7.70 -15.34 -3.17
C ARG A 248 -6.58 -16.10 -3.88
N VAL A 249 -6.24 -17.32 -3.46
CA VAL A 249 -5.39 -18.22 -4.24
C VAL A 249 -6.14 -18.61 -5.52
N THR A 250 -5.54 -18.36 -6.68
CA THR A 250 -6.22 -18.56 -7.98
C THR A 250 -5.35 -19.32 -8.97
N LEU A 251 -6.00 -20.11 -9.82
CA LEU A 251 -5.38 -20.72 -11.01
C LEU A 251 -6.08 -20.13 -12.24
N LYS A 252 -5.32 -19.57 -13.17
CA LYS A 252 -5.84 -19.01 -14.43
C LYS A 252 -5.20 -19.68 -15.64
N ASN A 253 -5.95 -19.80 -16.72
CA ASN A 253 -5.41 -20.26 -18.00
C ASN A 253 -4.68 -19.12 -18.74
N ARG A 254 -4.10 -19.43 -19.91
CA ARG A 254 -3.41 -18.45 -20.78
C ARG A 254 -4.23 -17.22 -21.19
N TYR A 255 -5.56 -17.29 -21.10
CA TYR A 255 -6.48 -16.20 -21.44
C TYR A 255 -6.92 -15.40 -20.20
N GLY A 256 -6.35 -15.69 -19.02
CA GLY A 256 -6.75 -15.07 -17.76
C GLY A 256 -8.06 -15.62 -17.16
N LYS A 257 -8.69 -16.62 -17.78
CA LYS A 257 -9.92 -17.24 -17.27
C LYS A 257 -9.61 -18.14 -16.07
N SER A 258 -10.36 -17.95 -14.98
CA SER A 258 -10.22 -18.72 -13.75
C SER A 258 -10.56 -20.21 -13.95
N VAL A 259 -9.76 -21.05 -13.32
CA VAL A 259 -9.94 -22.50 -13.22
C VAL A 259 -10.39 -22.82 -11.79
N ARG A 260 -11.48 -23.58 -11.66
CA ARG A 260 -11.95 -24.03 -10.35
C ARG A 260 -10.96 -25.03 -9.74
N VAL A 261 -10.53 -24.77 -8.52
CA VAL A 261 -9.56 -25.59 -7.77
C VAL A 261 -10.07 -25.95 -6.38
N ARG A 262 -9.55 -27.04 -5.83
CA ARG A 262 -9.56 -27.33 -4.39
C ARG A 262 -8.19 -26.99 -3.83
N THR A 263 -8.15 -26.32 -2.68
CA THR A 263 -6.91 -25.95 -1.99
C THR A 263 -6.91 -26.52 -0.57
N TRP A 264 -5.75 -26.97 -0.10
CA TRP A 264 -5.55 -27.38 1.29
C TRP A 264 -4.08 -27.24 1.70
N VAL A 265 -3.82 -27.28 3.00
CA VAL A 265 -2.48 -27.28 3.58
C VAL A 265 -2.25 -28.60 4.29
N SER A 266 -1.03 -29.14 4.19
CA SER A 266 -0.54 -30.20 5.07
C SER A 266 0.93 -29.93 5.39
N GLY A 267 1.26 -29.80 6.68
CA GLY A 267 2.60 -29.42 7.14
C GLY A 267 3.06 -28.08 6.56
N ASN A 268 4.18 -28.11 5.84
CA ASN A 268 4.77 -26.97 5.15
C ASN A 268 4.35 -26.86 3.67
N THR A 269 3.34 -27.61 3.22
CA THR A 269 3.00 -27.69 1.80
C THR A 269 1.57 -27.22 1.53
N LEU A 270 1.44 -26.26 0.61
CA LEU A 270 0.18 -25.88 -0.02
C LEU A 270 -0.09 -26.81 -1.21
N TYR A 271 -1.30 -27.35 -1.28
CA TYR A 271 -1.78 -28.15 -2.38
C TYR A 271 -2.90 -27.43 -3.13
N VAL A 272 -2.83 -27.49 -4.46
CA VAL A 272 -3.86 -26.95 -5.36
C VAL A 272 -4.20 -28.00 -6.42
N LYS A 273 -5.46 -28.46 -6.44
CA LYS A 273 -5.95 -29.48 -7.38
C LYS A 273 -7.08 -28.91 -8.25
N PRO A 274 -6.91 -28.84 -9.58
CA PRO A 274 -8.02 -28.52 -10.48
C PRO A 274 -9.18 -29.50 -10.31
N VAL A 275 -10.41 -28.97 -10.26
CA VAL A 275 -11.62 -29.81 -10.18
C VAL A 275 -11.83 -30.60 -11.47
N TYR A 276 -11.53 -29.97 -12.61
CA TYR A 276 -11.71 -30.55 -13.93
C TYR A 276 -10.36 -30.77 -14.64
N ARG A 277 -10.36 -31.67 -15.63
CA ARG A 277 -9.20 -31.91 -16.49
C ARG A 277 -8.84 -30.62 -17.23
N LEU A 278 -7.58 -30.23 -17.16
CA LEU A 278 -7.04 -29.07 -17.85
C LEU A 278 -6.97 -29.32 -19.37
N SER A 279 -6.97 -28.24 -20.16
CA SER A 279 -6.81 -28.28 -21.62
C SER A 279 -5.43 -28.81 -21.97
N ARG A 280 -5.30 -29.51 -23.11
CA ARG A 280 -4.01 -30.03 -23.61
C ARG A 280 -3.09 -28.88 -24.06
N ASN A 281 -1.78 -29.08 -23.96
CA ASN A 281 -0.75 -28.17 -24.49
C ASN A 281 -0.92 -26.70 -24.07
N SER A 282 -1.52 -26.44 -22.91
CA SER A 282 -2.00 -25.12 -22.49
C SER A 282 -1.24 -24.61 -21.26
N TRP A 283 -0.98 -23.30 -21.23
CA TRP A 283 -0.34 -22.63 -20.11
C TRP A 283 -1.34 -22.26 -19.02
N TYR A 284 -0.88 -22.37 -17.78
CA TYR A 284 -1.61 -21.99 -16.58
C TYR A 284 -0.70 -21.21 -15.63
N THR A 285 -1.29 -20.30 -14.87
CA THR A 285 -0.61 -19.52 -13.84
C THR A 285 -1.36 -19.68 -12.53
N LEU A 286 -0.70 -20.26 -11.52
CA LEU A 286 -1.11 -20.21 -10.12
C LEU A 286 -0.62 -18.89 -9.53
N THR A 287 -1.50 -18.19 -8.80
CA THR A 287 -1.17 -16.99 -8.05
C THR A 287 -1.50 -17.21 -6.57
N ILE A 288 -0.51 -16.99 -5.71
CA ILE A 288 -0.62 -16.99 -4.26
C ILE A 288 -0.38 -15.55 -3.79
N PRO A 289 -1.41 -14.80 -3.37
CA PRO A 289 -1.21 -13.45 -2.88
C PRO A 289 -0.45 -13.44 -1.55
N ALA A 290 0.17 -12.31 -1.20
CA ALA A 290 0.71 -12.11 0.14
C ALA A 290 -0.40 -12.30 1.19
N GLY A 291 -0.08 -12.94 2.32
CA GLY A 291 -1.08 -13.22 3.37
C GLY A 291 -2.15 -14.24 2.99
N ALA A 292 -1.97 -14.97 1.89
CA ALA A 292 -2.76 -16.17 1.61
C ALA A 292 -2.55 -17.24 2.68
N LEU A 293 -1.36 -17.26 3.28
CA LEU A 293 -0.99 -18.08 4.42
C LEU A 293 -0.61 -17.14 5.58
N VAL A 294 -0.68 -17.65 6.81
CA VAL A 294 -0.15 -16.90 7.97
C VAL A 294 1.33 -16.63 7.75
N ASP A 295 1.71 -15.36 7.83
CA ASP A 295 3.08 -14.86 7.63
C ASP A 295 3.75 -15.28 6.30
N ALA A 296 2.97 -15.69 5.29
CA ALA A 296 3.51 -16.10 3.99
C ALA A 296 2.51 -16.00 2.80
N PRO A 297 3.02 -16.02 1.55
CA PRO A 297 4.32 -15.46 1.21
C PRO A 297 4.37 -13.96 1.56
N GLU A 298 5.55 -13.37 1.75
CA GLU A 298 5.69 -11.94 2.04
C GLU A 298 5.18 -11.05 0.91
N ASN A 299 5.41 -11.51 -0.32
CA ASN A 299 4.97 -10.87 -1.55
C ASN A 299 4.12 -11.85 -2.34
N LYS A 300 3.26 -11.33 -3.22
CA LYS A 300 2.55 -12.16 -4.20
C LYS A 300 3.54 -13.05 -4.97
N TRP A 301 3.27 -14.35 -5.00
CA TRP A 301 4.05 -15.33 -5.73
C TRP A 301 3.23 -15.94 -6.87
N THR A 302 3.89 -16.25 -7.99
CA THR A 302 3.24 -16.88 -9.13
C THR A 302 4.04 -18.07 -9.65
N LEU A 303 3.32 -19.09 -10.11
CA LEU A 303 3.89 -20.27 -10.77
C LEU A 303 3.21 -20.46 -12.12
N ARG A 304 4.01 -20.40 -13.18
CA ARG A 304 3.56 -20.67 -14.55
C ARG A 304 4.02 -22.05 -14.99
N PHE A 305 3.11 -22.88 -15.48
CA PHE A 305 3.40 -24.25 -15.95
C PHE A 305 2.52 -24.61 -17.16
N ARG A 306 2.88 -25.68 -17.88
CA ARG A 306 2.16 -26.14 -19.07
C ARG A 306 1.62 -27.55 -18.89
N THR A 307 0.49 -27.86 -19.49
CA THR A 307 -0.02 -29.24 -19.60
C THR A 307 0.49 -29.92 -20.87
N GLY A 308 0.73 -31.23 -20.81
CA GLY A 308 1.13 -32.04 -21.95
C GLY A 308 -0.03 -32.42 -22.89
N ARG A 309 0.28 -33.31 -23.85
CA ARG A 309 -0.69 -33.86 -24.81
C ARG A 309 -1.69 -34.84 -24.17
N ARG A 310 -1.24 -35.67 -23.22
CA ARG A 310 -2.03 -36.72 -22.58
C ARG A 310 -2.48 -36.31 -21.17
#